data_AF-A0A8T4D6S8-F1
#
_entry.id   AF-A0A8T4D6S8-F1
#
_cell.length_a   1.000
_cell.length_b   1.000
_cell.length_c   1.000
_cell.angle_alpha   90.00
_cell.angle_beta   90.00
_cell.angle_gamma   90.00
#
_symmetry.space_group_name_H-M   'P 1'
#
loop_
_entity.id
_entity.type
_entity.pdbx_description
1 polymer ?
#
loop_
_entity_poly.entity_id
_entity_poly.type
_entity_poly.pdbx_seq_one_letter_code
_entity_poly.pdbx_strand_id
1 'polypeptide(L)'
;MNKRYVGPIVYLVLVSLTTTLAFSFSIAERDVSWINEIEDWIKEENWIPDSEYEPLMMDSFFLFENGEEQFFRLNSHQEFWPYIEGLVNDVDRRIDYISREFLDEILAKDKVMAYLLRMPIDFGLFNEYGIAYFILEDKLDMNLEGTIIIFDTKGRLGVWEITNWFL
;
A
#
# COMPACT_ATOMS: atom_id res chain seq x y z
N MET A 1 -9.12 -54.94 -41.23
CA MET A 1 -8.07 -54.49 -40.29
C MET A 1 -8.37 -53.08 -39.85
N ASN A 2 -9.01 -52.92 -38.68
CA ASN A 2 -9.35 -51.63 -38.08
C ASN A 2 -8.12 -51.02 -37.39
N LYS A 3 -7.46 -50.06 -38.05
CA LYS A 3 -6.41 -49.24 -37.43
C LYS A 3 -6.99 -47.88 -37.00
N ARG A 4 -7.53 -47.88 -35.79
CA ARG A 4 -7.32 -46.90 -34.70
C ARG A 4 -7.32 -45.39 -35.08
N TYR A 5 -8.49 -44.79 -34.97
CA TYR A 5 -8.73 -43.36 -34.73
C TYR A 5 -8.22 -42.94 -33.32
N VAL A 6 -6.91 -42.96 -33.10
CA VAL A 6 -6.31 -42.58 -31.80
C VAL A 6 -5.59 -41.22 -31.87
N GLY A 7 -5.33 -40.70 -33.07
CA GLY A 7 -4.60 -39.44 -33.26
C GLY A 7 -5.30 -38.16 -32.75
N PRO A 8 -6.57 -37.90 -33.09
CA PRO A 8 -7.18 -36.60 -32.76
C PRO A 8 -7.69 -36.49 -31.31
N ILE A 9 -8.02 -37.61 -30.66
CA ILE A 9 -8.51 -37.60 -29.26
C ILE A 9 -7.37 -37.31 -28.28
N VAL A 10 -6.17 -37.83 -28.54
CA VAL A 10 -4.99 -37.57 -27.69
C VAL A 10 -4.54 -36.11 -27.78
N TYR A 11 -4.69 -35.48 -28.96
CA TYR A 11 -4.31 -34.07 -29.16
C TYR A 11 -5.26 -33.09 -28.45
N LEU A 12 -6.57 -33.37 -28.46
CA LEU A 12 -7.56 -32.55 -27.75
C LEU A 12 -7.42 -32.63 -26.22
N VAL A 13 -7.08 -33.80 -25.68
CA VAL A 13 -6.86 -33.98 -24.24
C VAL A 13 -5.56 -33.31 -23.77
N LEU A 14 -4.51 -33.30 -24.59
CA LEU A 14 -3.26 -32.60 -24.25
C LEU A 14 -3.41 -31.08 -24.28
N VAL A 15 -4.13 -30.53 -25.26
CA VAL A 15 -4.39 -29.08 -25.31
C VAL A 15 -5.30 -28.63 -24.17
N SER A 16 -6.30 -29.45 -23.76
CA SER A 16 -7.14 -29.13 -22.59
C SER A 16 -6.39 -29.25 -21.26
N LEU A 17 -5.45 -30.20 -21.13
CA LEU A 17 -4.61 -30.28 -19.92
C LEU A 17 -3.62 -29.12 -19.82
N THR A 18 -3.07 -28.63 -20.93
CA THR A 18 -2.19 -27.46 -20.90
C THR A 18 -2.93 -26.15 -20.65
N THR A 19 -4.17 -25.98 -21.10
CA THR A 19 -4.97 -24.79 -20.75
C THR A 19 -5.47 -24.84 -19.32
N THR A 20 -5.71 -26.03 -18.75
CA THR A 20 -6.12 -26.15 -17.34
C THR A 20 -4.93 -25.96 -16.39
N LEU A 21 -3.72 -26.36 -16.77
CA LEU A 21 -2.50 -26.13 -15.98
C LEU A 21 -1.91 -24.72 -16.11
N ALA A 22 -2.31 -23.95 -17.13
CA ALA A 22 -1.84 -22.57 -17.32
C ALA A 22 -2.65 -21.52 -16.53
N PHE A 23 -3.77 -21.90 -15.91
CA PHE A 23 -4.65 -21.00 -15.14
C PHE A 23 -4.45 -21.06 -13.62
N SER A 24 -3.38 -21.70 -13.14
CA SER A 24 -2.99 -21.66 -11.71
C SER A 24 -1.85 -20.68 -11.43
N PHE A 25 -1.49 -19.82 -12.40
CA PHE A 25 -0.77 -18.59 -12.05
C PHE A 25 -1.79 -17.65 -11.41
N SER A 26 -1.82 -17.64 -10.09
CA SER A 26 -2.47 -16.58 -9.33
C SER A 26 -1.96 -15.24 -9.84
N ILE A 27 -2.84 -14.48 -10.50
CA ILE A 27 -2.56 -13.11 -10.93
C ILE A 27 -2.77 -12.28 -9.66
N ALA A 28 -1.71 -12.04 -8.91
CA ALA A 28 -1.78 -11.15 -7.76
C ALA A 28 -2.18 -9.74 -8.24
N GLU A 29 -3.25 -9.18 -7.69
CA GLU A 29 -3.72 -7.81 -7.94
C GLU A 29 -3.42 -6.95 -6.71
N ARG A 30 -3.11 -5.67 -6.90
CA ARG A 30 -2.89 -4.76 -5.78
C ARG A 30 -4.17 -4.63 -4.95
N ASP A 31 -4.05 -4.81 -3.65
CA ASP A 31 -5.16 -4.55 -2.74
C ASP A 31 -5.27 -3.04 -2.49
N VAL A 32 -6.37 -2.46 -2.95
CA VAL A 32 -6.74 -1.05 -2.74
C VAL A 32 -7.95 -0.92 -1.80
N SER A 33 -8.44 -2.03 -1.25
CA SER A 33 -9.68 -2.05 -0.45
C SER A 33 -9.58 -1.22 0.85
N TRP A 34 -8.37 -1.09 1.39
CA TRP A 34 -8.07 -0.29 2.59
C TRP A 34 -8.17 1.22 2.37
N ILE A 35 -8.11 1.71 1.13
CA ILE A 35 -8.12 3.16 0.84
C ILE A 35 -9.40 3.81 1.36
N ASN A 36 -10.56 3.23 1.03
CA ASN A 36 -11.86 3.77 1.44
C ASN A 36 -12.01 3.82 2.96
N GLU A 37 -11.48 2.81 3.66
CA GLU A 37 -11.51 2.76 5.12
C GLU A 37 -10.67 3.91 5.72
N ILE A 38 -9.45 4.13 5.24
CA ILE A 38 -8.63 5.29 5.64
C ILE A 38 -9.36 6.60 5.33
N GLU A 39 -9.92 6.75 4.14
CA GLU A 39 -10.60 7.98 3.74
C GLU A 39 -11.82 8.30 4.63
N ASP A 40 -12.58 7.29 5.02
CA ASP A 40 -13.76 7.48 5.85
C ASP A 40 -13.37 7.95 7.26
N TRP A 41 -12.28 7.42 7.81
CA TRP A 41 -11.81 7.85 9.13
C TRP A 41 -11.27 9.28 9.09
N ILE A 42 -10.56 9.63 8.01
CA ILE A 42 -10.08 11.00 7.77
C ILE A 42 -11.26 11.99 7.67
N LYS A 43 -12.37 11.60 7.04
CA LYS A 43 -13.57 12.46 6.90
C LYS A 43 -14.29 12.70 8.22
N GLU A 44 -14.25 11.73 9.14
CA GLU A 44 -14.94 11.80 10.44
C GLU A 44 -14.21 12.67 11.48
N GLU A 45 -13.00 13.15 11.13
CA GLU A 45 -12.06 13.66 12.12
C GLU A 45 -11.84 15.16 12.08
N ASN A 46 -11.36 15.69 13.21
CA ASN A 46 -11.18 17.12 13.37
C ASN A 46 -9.81 17.54 12.84
N TRP A 47 -9.81 18.26 11.73
CA TRP A 47 -8.64 18.94 11.19
C TRP A 47 -8.16 20.01 12.16
N ILE A 48 -6.88 19.94 12.53
CA ILE A 48 -6.26 20.95 13.38
C ILE A 48 -5.46 21.85 12.44
N PRO A 49 -5.88 23.10 12.20
CA PRO A 49 -5.05 24.03 11.46
C PRO A 49 -3.71 24.16 12.17
N ASP A 50 -2.64 24.16 11.38
CA ASP A 50 -1.19 24.09 11.64
C ASP A 50 -0.64 24.85 12.88
N SER A 51 -1.48 25.65 13.54
CA SER A 51 -1.17 26.55 14.65
C SER A 51 -0.65 25.91 15.95
N GLU A 52 -0.82 24.61 16.19
CA GLU A 52 -0.28 23.94 17.40
C GLU A 52 0.09 22.48 17.13
N TYR A 53 0.98 22.21 16.16
CA TYR A 53 1.70 20.93 16.16
C TYR A 53 2.45 20.81 17.49
N GLU A 54 1.89 20.06 18.44
CA GLU A 54 2.52 19.75 19.72
C GLU A 54 3.61 18.70 19.48
N PRO A 55 4.90 19.06 19.52
CA PRO A 55 6.01 18.17 19.17
C PRO A 55 6.25 17.04 20.21
N LEU A 56 5.28 16.77 21.08
CA LEU A 56 5.33 15.79 22.16
C LEU A 56 4.62 14.47 21.84
N MET A 57 3.90 14.39 20.71
CA MET A 57 3.15 13.18 20.36
C MET A 57 4.08 12.07 19.83
N MET A 58 3.81 10.84 20.26
CA MET A 58 4.59 9.65 19.87
C MET A 58 4.38 9.29 18.40
N ASP A 59 3.24 9.67 17.86
CA ASP A 59 2.73 9.40 16.53
C ASP A 59 2.03 10.65 15.97
N SER A 60 1.88 10.75 14.65
CA SER A 60 1.18 11.86 14.01
C SER A 60 0.66 11.45 12.63
N PHE A 61 -0.52 11.96 12.26
CA PHE A 61 -1.10 11.78 10.93
C PHE A 61 -1.17 13.10 10.18
N PHE A 62 -0.78 13.07 8.92
CA PHE A 62 -0.86 14.20 8.00
C PHE A 62 -1.56 13.78 6.73
N LEU A 63 -2.39 14.66 6.17
CA LEU A 63 -2.94 14.52 4.84
C LEU A 63 -2.25 15.53 3.93
N PHE A 64 -1.73 15.04 2.83
CA PHE A 64 -1.27 15.83 1.69
C PHE A 64 -2.34 15.75 0.62
N GLU A 65 -2.91 16.89 0.25
CA GLU A 65 -3.91 16.95 -0.82
C GLU A 65 -3.84 18.30 -1.53
N ASN A 66 -3.75 18.27 -2.87
CA ASN A 66 -3.67 19.48 -3.70
C ASN A 66 -2.48 20.40 -3.36
N GLY A 67 -1.38 19.82 -2.85
CA GLY A 67 -0.18 20.55 -2.44
C GLY A 67 -0.27 21.23 -1.08
N GLU A 68 -1.33 20.98 -0.30
CA GLU A 68 -1.46 21.42 1.09
C GLU A 68 -1.17 20.25 2.04
N GLU A 69 -0.51 20.54 3.15
CA GLU A 69 -0.32 19.62 4.28
C GLU A 69 -1.30 19.98 5.39
N GLN A 70 -2.00 18.99 5.91
CA GLN A 70 -2.99 19.16 6.97
C GLN A 70 -2.78 18.13 8.07
N PHE A 71 -2.64 18.59 9.31
CA PHE A 71 -2.56 17.72 10.48
C PHE A 71 -3.95 17.36 11.01
N PHE A 72 -4.14 16.10 11.36
CA PHE A 72 -5.37 15.62 11.99
C PHE A 72 -5.06 14.63 13.11
N ARG A 73 -5.96 14.57 14.09
CA ARG A 73 -5.89 13.61 15.21
C ARG A 73 -7.04 12.64 15.11
N LEU A 74 -6.76 11.37 15.38
CA LEU A 74 -7.76 10.30 15.39
C LEU A 74 -8.16 9.94 16.81
N ASN A 75 -8.54 10.95 17.60
CA ASN A 75 -8.77 10.76 19.04
C ASN A 75 -9.97 9.85 19.32
N SER A 76 -10.96 9.85 18.42
CA SER A 76 -12.17 9.02 18.48
C SER A 76 -11.94 7.59 17.99
N HIS A 77 -10.88 7.38 17.19
CA HIS A 77 -10.59 6.13 16.49
C HIS A 77 -9.23 5.58 16.88
N GLN A 78 -9.06 5.24 18.16
CA GLN A 78 -7.82 4.64 18.67
C GLN A 78 -7.48 3.32 17.97
N GLU A 79 -8.49 2.64 17.41
CA GLU A 79 -8.37 1.46 16.57
C GLU A 79 -7.64 1.71 15.24
N PHE A 80 -7.33 2.95 14.88
CA PHE A 80 -6.68 3.24 13.59
C PHE A 80 -5.22 2.89 13.60
N TRP A 81 -4.57 3.12 14.73
CA TRP A 81 -3.17 2.79 14.86
C TRP A 81 -2.91 1.31 14.60
N PRO A 82 -3.57 0.36 15.30
CA PRO A 82 -3.34 -1.05 15.02
C PRO A 82 -3.79 -1.44 13.62
N TYR A 83 -4.76 -0.75 13.02
CA TYR A 83 -5.14 -0.96 11.62
C TYR A 83 -4.02 -0.56 10.65
N ILE A 84 -3.52 0.68 10.76
CA ILE A 84 -2.41 1.19 9.95
C ILE A 84 -1.14 0.36 10.16
N GLU A 85 -0.79 0.02 11.40
CA GLU A 85 0.31 -0.89 11.70
C GLU A 85 0.10 -2.26 11.02
N GLY A 86 -1.13 -2.78 11.01
CA GLY A 86 -1.52 -3.97 10.27
C GLY A 86 -1.19 -3.85 8.79
N LEU A 87 -1.62 -2.77 8.12
CA LEU A 87 -1.33 -2.54 6.70
C LEU A 87 0.18 -2.51 6.40
N VAL A 88 0.98 -1.87 7.25
CA VAL A 88 2.44 -1.85 7.02
C VAL A 88 3.06 -3.24 7.21
N ASN A 89 2.54 -4.04 8.15
CA ASN A 89 2.97 -5.42 8.37
C ASN A 89 2.53 -6.39 7.26
N ASP A 90 1.40 -6.12 6.62
CA ASP A 90 0.78 -6.98 5.59
C ASP A 90 1.37 -6.76 4.18
N VAL A 91 2.43 -5.96 4.04
CA VAL A 91 3.10 -5.80 2.75
C VAL A 91 3.67 -7.14 2.26
N ASP A 92 3.16 -7.60 1.11
CA ASP A 92 3.62 -8.80 0.45
C ASP A 92 4.88 -8.58 -0.39
N ARG A 93 5.07 -7.36 -0.94
CA ARG A 93 6.12 -7.10 -1.93
C ARG A 93 6.68 -5.67 -1.90
N ARG A 94 8.00 -5.56 -2.09
CA ARG A 94 8.68 -4.31 -2.50
C ARG A 94 8.77 -4.21 -4.02
N ILE A 95 8.29 -3.10 -4.58
CA ILE A 95 8.31 -2.82 -6.02
C ILE A 95 9.65 -2.20 -6.43
N ASP A 96 10.01 -1.06 -5.85
CA ASP A 96 11.23 -0.31 -6.22
C ASP A 96 11.70 0.64 -5.10
N TYR A 97 12.82 1.33 -5.32
CA TYR A 97 13.27 2.48 -4.54
C TYR A 97 13.08 3.77 -5.33
N ILE A 98 12.75 4.84 -4.61
CA ILE A 98 12.57 6.16 -5.19
C ILE A 98 13.51 7.19 -4.58
N SER A 99 13.72 8.29 -5.29
CA SER A 99 14.44 9.44 -4.76
C SER A 99 13.55 10.29 -3.86
N ARG A 100 14.17 11.19 -3.09
CA ARG A 100 13.42 12.15 -2.26
C ARG A 100 12.65 13.15 -3.12
N GLU A 101 13.24 13.59 -4.22
CA GLU A 101 12.61 14.53 -5.15
C GLU A 101 11.35 13.94 -5.77
N PHE A 102 11.33 12.63 -6.03
CA PHE A 102 10.13 11.97 -6.52
C PHE A 102 9.04 11.86 -5.45
N LEU A 103 9.40 11.63 -4.18
CA LEU A 103 8.46 11.72 -3.07
C LEU A 103 7.88 13.14 -2.96
N ASP A 104 8.70 14.18 -3.08
CA ASP A 104 8.21 15.56 -3.04
C ASP A 104 7.21 15.85 -4.17
N GLU A 105 7.41 15.28 -5.36
CA GLU A 105 6.46 15.37 -6.49
C GLU A 105 5.13 14.67 -6.17
N ILE A 106 5.18 13.46 -5.60
CA ILE A 106 4.01 12.71 -5.13
C ILE A 106 3.24 13.55 -4.10
N LEU A 107 3.88 14.03 -3.04
CA LEU A 107 3.23 14.80 -1.96
C LEU A 107 2.62 16.12 -2.47
N ALA A 108 3.16 16.69 -3.55
CA ALA A 108 2.64 17.91 -4.16
C ALA A 108 1.40 17.69 -5.05
N LYS A 109 1.14 16.45 -5.49
CA LYS A 109 0.14 16.14 -6.53
C LYS A 109 -0.89 15.13 -6.07
N ASP A 110 -0.45 14.00 -5.54
CA ASP A 110 -1.30 12.90 -5.12
C ASP A 110 -2.01 13.23 -3.82
N LYS A 111 -3.05 12.45 -3.52
CA LYS A 111 -3.64 12.45 -2.18
C LYS A 111 -2.93 11.41 -1.35
N VAL A 112 -2.26 11.84 -0.27
CA VAL A 112 -1.39 10.97 0.53
C VAL A 112 -1.67 11.16 2.01
N MET A 113 -1.86 10.05 2.73
CA MET A 113 -1.81 10.07 4.19
C MET A 113 -0.39 9.69 4.65
N ALA A 114 0.25 10.52 5.46
CA ALA A 114 1.50 10.16 6.13
C ALA A 114 1.23 9.80 7.59
N TYR A 115 1.84 8.71 8.03
CA TYR A 115 1.92 8.28 9.42
C TYR A 115 3.37 8.41 9.89
N LEU A 116 3.61 9.30 10.85
CA LEU A 116 4.92 9.56 11.45
C LEU A 116 4.96 8.94 12.85
N LEU A 117 5.95 8.08 13.12
CA LEU A 117 6.26 7.60 14.45
C LEU A 117 7.58 8.23 14.96
N ARG A 118 7.55 8.87 16.12
CA ARG A 118 8.68 9.62 16.71
C ARG A 118 9.58 8.81 17.64
N MET A 119 9.22 7.57 17.98
CA MET A 119 10.04 6.72 18.84
C MET A 119 10.61 5.51 18.08
N PRO A 120 11.88 5.13 18.31
CA PRO A 120 12.39 3.82 17.91
C PRO A 120 11.75 2.77 18.81
N ILE A 121 10.52 2.38 18.51
CA ILE A 121 9.86 1.24 19.14
C ILE A 121 10.12 0.05 18.24
N ASP A 122 10.70 -0.99 18.83
CA ASP A 122 10.86 -2.31 18.24
C ASP A 122 9.45 -2.94 18.11
N PHE A 123 8.70 -2.50 17.11
CA PHE A 123 7.61 -3.28 16.56
C PHE A 123 8.27 -4.47 15.88
N GLY A 124 7.80 -5.69 16.13
CA GLY A 124 8.28 -6.85 15.38
C GLY A 124 8.34 -6.49 13.88
N LEU A 125 9.57 -6.53 13.33
CA LEU A 125 9.97 -6.15 11.96
C LEU A 125 10.19 -4.65 11.62
N PHE A 126 9.78 -3.68 12.44
CA PHE A 126 10.13 -2.26 12.27
C PHE A 126 11.14 -1.79 13.32
N ASN A 127 12.41 -2.14 13.12
CA ASN A 127 13.45 -1.62 14.01
C ASN A 127 13.97 -0.21 13.64
N GLU A 128 13.67 0.38 12.48
CA GLU A 128 14.12 1.75 12.15
C GLU A 128 13.27 2.44 11.05
N TYR A 129 12.02 2.83 11.33
CA TYR A 129 11.20 3.56 10.33
C TYR A 129 10.47 4.76 10.92
N GLY A 130 10.72 5.93 10.35
CA GLY A 130 10.32 7.23 10.86
C GLY A 130 9.39 8.03 9.95
N ILE A 131 8.64 7.39 9.03
CA ILE A 131 7.37 7.80 8.38
C ILE A 131 6.93 6.68 7.41
N ALA A 132 5.63 6.41 7.29
CA ALA A 132 5.01 5.68 6.18
C ALA A 132 4.03 6.60 5.43
N TYR A 133 4.04 6.55 4.09
CA TYR A 133 3.14 7.34 3.23
C TYR A 133 2.21 6.40 2.46
N PHE A 134 0.91 6.61 2.57
CA PHE A 134 -0.13 5.80 1.97
C PHE A 134 -0.75 6.59 0.83
N ILE A 135 -0.61 6.10 -0.40
CA ILE A 135 -1.13 6.77 -1.60
C ILE A 135 -2.61 6.45 -1.75
N LEU A 136 -3.47 7.43 -1.48
CA LEU A 136 -4.92 7.29 -1.48
C LEU A 136 -5.54 7.57 -2.86
N GLU A 137 -4.95 8.49 -3.62
CA GLU A 137 -5.38 8.84 -4.98
C GLU A 137 -4.14 9.23 -5.80
N ASP A 138 -3.92 8.56 -6.93
CA ASP A 138 -2.81 8.83 -7.86
C ASP A 138 -3.24 9.83 -8.94
N LYS A 139 -2.80 11.08 -8.80
CA LYS A 139 -3.06 12.16 -9.75
C LYS A 139 -1.92 12.33 -10.77
N LEU A 140 -0.83 11.60 -10.60
CA LEU A 140 0.32 11.56 -11.52
C LEU A 140 0.17 10.53 -12.64
N ASP A 141 -0.82 9.63 -12.56
CA ASP A 141 -1.07 8.54 -13.53
C ASP A 141 0.13 7.59 -13.64
N MET A 142 0.72 7.27 -12.49
CA MET A 142 1.92 6.42 -12.37
C MET A 142 1.61 5.02 -11.85
N ASN A 143 0.33 4.69 -11.70
CA ASN A 143 -0.16 3.45 -11.13
C ASN A 143 0.37 3.23 -9.69
N LEU A 144 0.33 4.28 -8.86
CA LEU A 144 0.77 4.29 -7.46
C LEU A 144 -0.37 4.22 -6.44
N GLU A 145 -1.62 4.35 -6.87
CA GLU A 145 -2.79 4.25 -5.97
C GLU A 145 -2.77 2.92 -5.20
N GLY A 146 -2.93 2.99 -3.88
CA GLY A 146 -2.86 1.84 -2.99
C GLY A 146 -1.45 1.31 -2.73
N THR A 147 -0.40 2.08 -3.05
CA THR A 147 0.96 1.76 -2.61
C THR A 147 1.31 2.44 -1.29
N ILE A 148 2.28 1.87 -0.59
CA ILE A 148 2.85 2.42 0.64
C ILE A 148 4.32 2.76 0.38
N ILE A 149 4.73 3.99 0.67
CA ILE A 149 6.13 4.42 0.60
C ILE A 149 6.70 4.44 2.01
N ILE A 150 7.82 3.74 2.22
CA ILE A 150 8.39 3.54 3.54
C ILE A 150 9.88 3.91 3.54
N PHE A 151 10.36 4.63 4.56
CA PHE A 151 11.75 5.07 4.70
C PHE A 151 12.66 4.04 5.41
N ASP A 152 13.39 3.25 4.63
CA ASP A 152 14.22 2.12 5.06
C ASP A 152 15.31 2.34 6.09
N THR A 153 15.68 1.25 6.77
CA THR A 153 16.76 1.20 7.77
C THR A 153 18.13 1.63 7.21
N LYS A 154 18.24 1.69 5.88
CA LYS A 154 19.44 2.20 5.19
C LYS A 154 19.26 3.64 4.71
N GLY A 155 18.20 4.29 5.15
CA GLY A 155 17.83 5.66 4.81
C GLY A 155 17.27 5.84 3.40
N ARG A 156 16.58 4.84 2.84
CA ARG A 156 16.07 4.87 1.45
C ARG A 156 14.55 4.75 1.40
N LEU A 157 13.92 5.48 0.48
CA LEU A 157 12.47 5.38 0.26
C LEU A 157 12.15 4.18 -0.64
N GLY A 158 11.40 3.22 -0.13
CA GLY A 158 10.93 2.05 -0.89
C GLY A 158 9.43 2.13 -1.15
N VAL A 159 8.99 1.71 -2.35
CA VAL A 159 7.58 1.58 -2.73
C VAL A 159 7.11 0.13 -2.57
N TRP A 160 6.08 -0.05 -1.76
CA TRP A 160 5.61 -1.34 -1.23
C TRP A 160 4.13 -1.53 -1.59
N GLU A 161 3.68 -2.77 -1.76
CA GLU A 161 2.29 -3.11 -2.07
C GLU A 161 1.78 -4.31 -1.26
N ILE A 162 0.49 -4.26 -0.95
CA ILE A 162 -0.31 -5.38 -0.46
C ILE A 162 -1.01 -5.98 -1.68
N THR A 163 -1.11 -7.30 -1.74
CA THR A 163 -1.64 -8.02 -2.91
C THR A 163 -2.74 -9.01 -2.53
N ASN A 164 -3.82 -8.98 -3.30
CA ASN A 164 -4.87 -9.99 -3.25
C ASN A 164 -4.50 -11.17 -4.15
N TRP A 165 -4.36 -12.35 -3.54
CA TRP A 165 -4.09 -13.59 -4.26
C TRP A 165 -5.40 -14.28 -4.64
N PHE A 166 -5.75 -14.27 -5.92
CA PHE A 166 -6.83 -15.12 -6.42
C PHE A 166 -6.31 -16.56 -6.55
N LEU A 167 -6.81 -17.46 -5.69
CA LEU A 167 -6.52 -18.90 -5.69
C LEU A 167 -7.43 -19.67 -6.66
#